data_AF-A0A2E9LHY1-F1
#
_entry.id   AF-A0A2E9LHY1-F1
#
_cell.length_a   1.000
_cell.length_b   1.000
_cell.length_c   1.000
_cell.angle_alpha   90.00
_cell.angle_beta   90.00
_cell.angle_gamma   90.00
#
_symmetry.space_group_name_H-M   'P 1'
#
loop_
_entity.id
_entity.type
_entity.pdbx_description
1 polymer ?
#
loop_
_entity_poly.entity_id
_entity_poly.type
_entity_poly.pdbx_seq_one_letter_code
_entity_poly.pdbx_strand_id
1 'polypeptide(L)'
;MSSAFPKLKDTRKKPDKGESRNVRTMSTPKVKVDNPKGKGKISLPKKYVPKSLSAADKKKQVKSIVEGKKRPKVESFKSKRSTHATAFEKKYGFKISDKRVNQIISPAGQKQILDKGRAAYYTGGSRPNQTPESWARARLASVIMGGKARKVDQKIWDKYKKT
;
A
#
# COMPACT_ATOMS: atom_id res chain seq x y z
N MET A 1 32.68 22.79 -5.68
CA MET A 1 31.49 23.59 -5.30
C MET A 1 30.50 22.70 -4.59
N SER A 2 30.56 22.65 -3.25
CA SER A 2 29.62 21.86 -2.42
C SER A 2 28.29 22.58 -2.31
N SER A 3 27.23 21.99 -2.87
CA SER A 3 25.86 22.46 -2.67
C SER A 3 25.36 22.01 -1.29
N ALA A 4 25.46 22.91 -0.32
CA ALA A 4 24.90 22.73 1.01
C ALA A 4 23.36 22.71 0.93
N PHE A 5 22.75 21.63 1.41
CA PHE A 5 21.30 21.55 1.59
C PHE A 5 20.85 22.53 2.70
N PRO A 6 19.83 23.38 2.47
CA PRO A 6 19.34 24.29 3.49
C PRO A 6 18.71 23.53 4.67
N LYS A 7 19.14 23.84 5.90
CA LYS A 7 18.53 23.32 7.14
C LYS A 7 17.13 23.92 7.32
N LEU A 8 16.12 23.06 7.26
CA LEU A 8 14.72 23.43 7.48
C LEU A 8 14.46 23.61 8.99
N LYS A 9 13.97 24.78 9.41
CA LYS A 9 13.45 24.99 10.77
C LYS A 9 12.16 24.18 10.95
N ASP A 10 12.15 23.21 11.86
CA ASP A 10 10.98 22.39 12.17
C ASP A 10 9.98 23.21 13.00
N THR A 11 8.97 23.79 12.36
CA THR A 11 7.89 24.54 13.03
C THR A 11 6.72 23.65 13.45
N ARG A 12 6.89 22.32 13.50
CA ARG A 12 5.81 21.43 13.96
C ARG A 12 5.62 21.58 15.47
N LYS A 13 4.56 22.32 15.84
CA LYS A 13 3.96 22.32 17.18
C LYS A 13 3.84 20.86 17.66
N LYS A 14 4.52 20.51 18.75
CA LYS A 14 4.43 19.18 19.37
C LYS A 14 2.94 18.88 19.60
N PRO A 15 2.43 17.71 19.19
CA PRO A 15 1.05 17.36 19.48
C PRO A 15 0.88 17.29 20.99
N ASP A 16 -0.11 18.03 21.48
CA ASP A 16 -0.46 18.13 22.88
C ASP A 16 -0.80 16.73 23.43
N LYS A 17 -0.19 16.37 24.57
CA LYS A 17 -0.35 15.06 25.20
C LYS A 17 -1.63 15.07 26.03
N GLY A 18 -2.80 15.16 25.40
CA GLY A 18 -4.02 15.37 26.20
C GLY A 18 -5.37 15.05 25.57
N GLU A 19 -5.45 14.61 24.31
CA GLU A 19 -6.77 14.40 23.69
C GLU A 19 -6.85 13.03 23.00
N SER A 20 -7.41 12.05 23.72
CA SER A 20 -7.82 10.77 23.14
C SER A 20 -8.99 11.01 22.19
N ARG A 21 -8.69 11.46 20.97
CA ARG A 21 -9.69 11.52 19.90
C ARG A 21 -10.27 10.12 19.74
N ASN A 22 -11.56 9.99 20.04
CA ASN A 22 -12.35 8.79 19.82
C ASN A 22 -12.32 8.48 18.31
N VAL A 23 -11.35 7.70 17.88
CA VAL A 23 -11.17 7.34 16.47
C VAL A 23 -12.25 6.31 16.16
N ARG A 24 -13.44 6.77 15.73
CA ARG A 24 -14.44 5.91 15.06
C ARG A 24 -13.69 5.13 13.96
N THR A 25 -13.39 3.86 14.21
CA THR A 25 -12.73 3.01 13.23
C THR A 25 -13.75 2.71 12.15
N MET A 26 -13.81 3.54 11.10
CA MET A 26 -14.64 3.30 9.93
C MET A 26 -14.25 1.93 9.34
N SER A 27 -15.06 0.91 9.62
CA SER A 27 -14.88 -0.43 9.09
C SER A 27 -14.92 -0.39 7.57
N THR A 28 -13.94 -1.00 6.90
CA THR A 28 -13.94 -1.02 5.44
C THR A 28 -15.15 -1.82 4.93
N PRO A 29 -15.94 -1.28 3.98
CA PRO A 29 -17.10 -1.98 3.47
C PRO A 29 -16.69 -3.33 2.86
N LYS A 30 -17.38 -4.40 3.23
CA LYS A 30 -17.14 -5.77 2.75
C LYS A 30 -18.31 -6.26 1.89
N VAL A 31 -18.05 -7.26 1.05
CA VAL A 31 -19.01 -7.93 0.16
C VAL A 31 -18.92 -9.42 0.42
N LYS A 32 -20.08 -10.08 0.56
CA LYS A 32 -20.18 -11.54 0.60
C LYS A 32 -20.14 -12.09 -0.82
N VAL A 33 -19.23 -13.01 -1.10
CA VAL A 33 -19.09 -13.69 -2.40
C VAL A 33 -18.95 -15.19 -2.19
N ASP A 34 -19.32 -15.98 -3.20
CA ASP A 34 -19.24 -17.43 -3.10
C ASP A 34 -17.78 -17.90 -3.02
N ASN A 35 -17.54 -18.92 -2.20
CA ASN A 35 -16.21 -19.49 -2.02
C ASN A 35 -15.87 -20.43 -3.20
N PRO A 36 -14.83 -20.13 -4.01
CA PRO A 36 -14.43 -21.02 -5.09
C PRO A 36 -13.74 -22.31 -4.62
N LYS A 37 -13.32 -22.41 -3.36
CA LYS A 37 -12.62 -23.60 -2.80
C LYS A 37 -13.51 -24.52 -1.94
N GLY A 38 -14.79 -24.22 -1.78
CA GLY A 38 -15.65 -25.03 -0.91
C GLY A 38 -17.04 -24.45 -0.74
N LYS A 39 -17.81 -25.01 0.20
CA LYS A 39 -19.17 -24.56 0.48
C LYS A 39 -19.17 -23.23 1.25
N GLY A 40 -20.16 -22.38 0.99
CA GLY A 40 -20.40 -21.13 1.74
C GLY A 40 -19.89 -19.84 1.07
N LYS A 41 -20.02 -18.72 1.80
CA LYS A 41 -19.68 -17.37 1.34
C LYS A 41 -18.50 -16.80 2.13
N ILE A 42 -17.58 -16.13 1.45
CA ILE A 42 -16.46 -15.39 2.05
C ILE A 42 -16.72 -13.88 2.04
N SER A 43 -16.18 -13.18 3.03
CA SER A 43 -16.32 -11.73 3.16
C SER A 43 -15.04 -11.02 2.71
N LEU A 44 -15.10 -10.33 1.56
CA LEU A 44 -13.97 -9.61 0.99
C LEU A 44 -14.19 -8.10 1.00
N PRO A 45 -13.14 -7.27 1.15
CA PRO A 45 -13.27 -5.83 1.00
C PRO A 45 -13.88 -5.45 -0.36
N LYS A 46 -14.86 -4.54 -0.36
CA LYS A 46 -15.56 -4.07 -1.56
C LYS A 46 -14.60 -3.49 -2.61
N LYS A 47 -13.47 -2.92 -2.17
CA LYS A 47 -12.39 -2.44 -3.04
C LYS A 47 -11.68 -3.54 -3.84
N TYR A 48 -11.68 -4.79 -3.38
CA TYR A 48 -11.06 -5.91 -4.08
C TYR A 48 -12.01 -6.59 -5.06
N VAL A 49 -13.31 -6.43 -4.82
CA VAL A 49 -14.38 -6.96 -5.65
C VAL A 49 -15.43 -5.85 -5.88
N PRO A 50 -15.09 -4.81 -6.67
CA PRO A 50 -15.99 -3.68 -6.91
C PRO A 50 -17.20 -4.12 -7.74
N LYS A 51 -18.33 -3.43 -7.55
CA LYS A 51 -19.59 -3.69 -8.28
C LYS A 51 -19.47 -3.45 -9.80
N SER A 52 -18.45 -2.70 -10.23
CA SER A 52 -18.18 -2.41 -11.63
C SER A 52 -17.60 -3.60 -12.41
N LEU A 53 -17.15 -4.67 -11.74
CA LEU A 53 -16.67 -5.86 -12.43
C LEU A 53 -17.83 -6.62 -13.08
N SER A 54 -17.58 -7.13 -14.28
CA SER A 54 -18.47 -8.12 -14.90
C SER A 54 -18.57 -9.37 -14.02
N ALA A 55 -19.65 -10.13 -14.14
CA ALA A 55 -19.84 -11.36 -13.36
C ALA A 55 -18.70 -12.37 -13.60
N ALA A 56 -18.19 -12.47 -14.83
CA ALA A 56 -17.06 -13.33 -15.19
C ALA A 56 -15.74 -12.85 -14.54
N ASP A 57 -15.43 -11.56 -14.62
CA ASP A 57 -14.20 -11.01 -14.05
C ASP A 57 -14.22 -11.03 -12.52
N LYS A 58 -15.40 -10.87 -11.92
CA LYS A 58 -15.61 -11.05 -10.50
C LYS A 58 -15.19 -12.45 -10.05
N LYS A 59 -15.64 -13.49 -10.77
CA LYS A 59 -15.26 -14.89 -10.47
C LYS A 59 -13.74 -15.10 -10.58
N LYS A 60 -13.12 -14.61 -11.65
CA LYS A 60 -11.64 -14.69 -11.86
C LYS A 60 -10.88 -14.00 -10.72
N GLN A 61 -11.30 -12.79 -10.36
CA GLN A 61 -10.68 -12.01 -9.29
C GLN A 61 -10.81 -12.73 -7.94
N VAL A 62 -12.02 -13.20 -7.57
CA VAL A 62 -12.25 -13.91 -6.29
C VAL A 62 -11.42 -15.20 -6.23
N LYS A 63 -11.41 -16.00 -7.30
CA LYS A 63 -10.59 -17.22 -7.40
C LYS A 63 -9.11 -16.91 -7.13
N SER A 64 -8.56 -15.90 -7.79
CA SER A 64 -7.16 -15.51 -7.55
C SER A 64 -6.89 -15.07 -6.10
N ILE A 65 -7.87 -14.46 -5.41
CA ILE A 65 -7.70 -13.99 -4.01
C ILE A 65 -7.60 -15.19 -3.08
N VAL A 66 -8.54 -16.13 -3.23
CA VAL A 66 -8.63 -17.32 -2.40
C VAL A 66 -7.48 -18.30 -2.67
N GLU A 67 -6.97 -18.33 -3.90
CA GLU A 67 -5.81 -19.15 -4.26
C GLU A 67 -4.46 -18.49 -3.94
N GLY A 68 -4.43 -17.22 -3.52
CA GLY A 68 -3.16 -16.52 -3.30
C GLY A 68 -2.34 -16.37 -4.58
N LYS A 69 -2.99 -16.26 -5.75
CA LYS A 69 -2.34 -16.10 -7.05
C LYS A 69 -2.27 -14.63 -7.48
N LYS A 70 -1.48 -14.35 -8.51
CA LYS A 70 -1.42 -13.04 -9.17
C LYS A 70 -2.81 -12.65 -9.69
N ARG A 71 -3.18 -11.38 -9.54
CA ARG A 71 -4.47 -10.86 -10.05
C ARG A 71 -4.50 -10.99 -11.57
N PRO A 72 -5.58 -11.55 -12.15
CA PRO A 72 -5.77 -11.52 -13.59
C PRO A 72 -5.93 -10.07 -14.06
N LYS A 73 -5.52 -9.81 -15.30
CA LYS A 73 -5.89 -8.58 -15.99
C LYS A 73 -7.35 -8.73 -16.46
N VAL A 74 -8.20 -7.80 -16.07
CA VAL A 74 -9.62 -7.75 -16.40
C VAL A 74 -9.95 -6.39 -16.99
N GLU A 75 -10.62 -6.40 -18.15
CA GLU A 75 -10.91 -5.19 -18.93
C GLU A 75 -12.09 -4.39 -18.32
N SER A 76 -12.99 -5.06 -17.60
CA SER A 76 -14.08 -4.39 -16.87
C SER A 76 -13.60 -3.50 -15.70
N PHE A 77 -12.30 -3.44 -15.42
CA PHE A 77 -11.73 -2.61 -14.38
C PHE A 77 -10.68 -1.63 -14.90
N LYS A 78 -10.95 -0.33 -14.77
CA LYS A 78 -9.98 0.72 -15.06
C LYS A 78 -8.98 0.86 -13.90
N SER A 79 -7.73 0.47 -14.16
CA SER A 79 -6.64 0.61 -13.20
C SER A 79 -6.32 2.08 -12.91
N LYS A 80 -6.11 2.41 -11.62
CA LYS A 80 -5.60 3.71 -11.18
C LYS A 80 -4.25 3.54 -10.48
N ARG A 81 -3.34 4.48 -10.73
CA ARG A 81 -2.06 4.55 -10.04
C ARG A 81 -2.23 4.73 -8.52
N SER A 82 -1.28 4.22 -7.74
CA SER A 82 -1.27 4.42 -6.29
C SER A 82 -1.11 5.90 -5.95
N THR A 83 -2.01 6.42 -5.10
CA THR A 83 -1.93 7.80 -4.59
C THR A 83 -0.65 8.05 -3.81
N HIS A 84 -0.15 7.05 -3.07
CA HIS A 84 1.13 7.17 -2.35
C HIS A 84 2.32 7.26 -3.31
N ALA A 85 2.31 6.50 -4.40
CA ALA A 85 3.37 6.59 -5.40
C ALA A 85 3.36 7.96 -6.10
N THR A 86 2.17 8.45 -6.48
CA THR A 86 2.02 9.79 -7.05
C THR A 86 2.47 10.89 -6.07
N ALA A 87 2.08 10.80 -4.80
CA ALA A 87 2.46 11.78 -3.78
C ALA A 87 3.98 11.77 -3.50
N PHE A 88 4.60 10.59 -3.49
CA PHE A 88 6.06 10.45 -3.40
C PHE A 88 6.74 11.15 -4.58
N GLU A 89 6.31 10.86 -5.80
CA GLU A 89 6.89 11.44 -7.01
C GLU A 89 6.75 12.97 -7.03
N LYS A 90 5.59 13.49 -6.62
CA LYS A 90 5.37 14.94 -6.51
C LYS A 90 6.32 15.59 -5.49
N LYS A 91 6.62 14.92 -4.38
CA LYS A 91 7.49 15.46 -3.32
C LYS A 91 8.98 15.39 -3.66
N TYR A 92 9.43 14.27 -4.24
CA TYR A 92 10.85 14.01 -4.44
C TYR A 92 11.33 14.26 -5.88
N GLY A 93 10.42 14.44 -6.84
CA GLY A 93 10.77 14.68 -8.25
C GLY A 93 11.24 13.42 -8.98
N PHE A 94 11.08 12.23 -8.40
CA PHE A 94 11.48 10.97 -9.02
C PHE A 94 10.62 9.78 -8.59
N LYS A 95 10.66 8.71 -9.40
CA LYS A 95 9.86 7.49 -9.20
C LYS A 95 10.29 6.70 -7.97
N ILE A 96 9.35 6.06 -7.29
CA ILE A 96 9.64 5.18 -6.14
C ILE A 96 10.52 3.95 -6.49
N SER A 97 10.69 3.64 -7.77
CA SER A 97 11.58 2.58 -8.25
C SER A 97 13.01 3.05 -8.50
N ASP A 98 13.29 4.34 -8.34
CA ASP A 98 14.60 4.94 -8.61
C ASP A 98 15.60 4.59 -7.49
N LYS A 99 16.87 4.44 -7.85
CA LYS A 99 17.95 4.15 -6.89
C LYS A 99 18.14 5.27 -5.87
N ARG A 100 17.76 6.51 -6.20
CA ARG A 100 17.80 7.66 -5.28
C ARG A 100 16.99 7.45 -3.99
N VAL A 101 16.04 6.52 -3.97
CA VAL A 101 15.34 6.11 -2.73
C VAL A 101 16.31 5.64 -1.64
N ASN A 102 17.50 5.12 -2.03
CA ASN A 102 18.55 4.70 -1.10
C ASN A 102 19.07 5.83 -0.20
N GLN A 103 18.90 7.09 -0.62
CA GLN A 103 19.26 8.27 0.17
C GLN A 103 18.25 8.55 1.30
N ILE A 104 17.05 7.98 1.23
CA ILE A 104 15.97 8.20 2.21
C ILE A 104 15.90 7.03 3.21
N ILE A 105 16.08 5.81 2.72
CA ILE A 105 16.03 4.58 3.51
C ILE A 105 16.96 3.54 2.90
N SER A 106 17.69 2.80 3.73
CA SER A 106 18.67 1.84 3.27
C SER A 106 18.04 0.73 2.40
N PRO A 107 18.81 0.09 1.49
CA PRO A 107 18.33 -1.04 0.69
C PRO A 107 17.76 -2.18 1.54
N ALA A 108 18.34 -2.45 2.72
CA ALA A 108 17.83 -3.44 3.66
C ALA A 108 16.43 -3.08 4.19
N GLY A 109 16.22 -1.81 4.58
CA GLY A 109 14.90 -1.33 5.00
C GLY A 109 13.87 -1.38 3.88
N GLN A 110 14.27 -0.99 2.66
CA GLN A 110 13.42 -1.11 1.47
C GLN A 110 13.00 -2.55 1.23
N LYS A 111 13.95 -3.50 1.26
CA LYS A 111 13.68 -4.92 1.06
C LYS A 111 12.62 -5.43 2.03
N GLN A 112 12.76 -5.15 3.33
CA GLN A 112 11.78 -5.60 4.34
C GLN A 112 10.38 -5.03 4.10
N ILE A 113 10.27 -3.74 3.77
CA ILE A 113 8.97 -3.10 3.49
C ILE A 113 8.36 -3.67 2.20
N LEU A 114 9.17 -3.87 1.17
CA LEU A 114 8.73 -4.42 -0.10
C LEU A 114 8.27 -5.88 0.06
N ASP A 115 8.99 -6.70 0.84
CA ASP A 115 8.62 -8.08 1.16
C ASP A 115 7.28 -8.16 1.89
N LYS A 116 7.08 -7.31 2.93
CA LYS A 116 5.78 -7.19 3.60
C LYS A 116 4.67 -6.73 2.65
N GLY A 117 4.99 -5.85 1.72
CA GLY A 117 4.06 -5.41 0.68
C GLY A 117 3.64 -6.56 -0.24
N ARG A 118 4.59 -7.34 -0.73
CA ARG A 118 4.33 -8.55 -1.53
C ARG A 118 3.53 -9.58 -0.76
N ALA A 119 3.89 -9.86 0.49
CA ALA A 119 3.16 -10.80 1.35
C ALA A 119 1.69 -10.36 1.51
N ALA A 120 1.45 -9.10 1.83
CA ALA A 120 0.10 -8.55 2.00
C ALA A 120 -0.76 -8.61 0.72
N TYR A 121 -0.14 -8.56 -0.46
CA TYR A 121 -0.83 -8.70 -1.74
C TYR A 121 -1.43 -10.10 -1.92
N TYR A 122 -0.72 -11.13 -1.46
CA TYR A 122 -1.14 -12.53 -1.59
C TYR A 122 -2.08 -12.95 -0.47
N THR A 123 -1.75 -12.62 0.79
CA THR A 123 -2.51 -13.07 1.97
C THR A 123 -3.73 -12.20 2.27
N GLY A 124 -3.57 -10.88 2.18
CA GLY A 124 -4.64 -9.92 2.42
C GLY A 124 -5.52 -9.65 1.20
N GLY A 125 -5.15 -10.17 0.03
CA GLY A 125 -5.75 -9.85 -1.26
C GLY A 125 -5.39 -8.45 -1.76
N SER A 126 -5.85 -8.13 -2.97
CA SER A 126 -5.56 -6.85 -3.61
C SER A 126 -6.65 -6.45 -4.61
N ARG A 127 -6.58 -5.21 -5.09
CA ARG A 127 -7.49 -4.68 -6.10
C ARG A 127 -7.30 -5.39 -7.44
N PRO A 128 -8.32 -5.44 -8.32
CA PRO A 128 -8.13 -6.00 -9.67
C PRO A 128 -6.97 -5.31 -10.40
N ASN A 129 -6.33 -6.05 -11.31
CA ASN A 129 -5.23 -5.58 -12.16
C ASN A 129 -3.96 -5.11 -11.42
N GLN A 130 -3.82 -5.36 -10.10
CA GLN A 130 -2.61 -5.02 -9.35
C GLN A 130 -1.54 -6.10 -9.46
N THR A 131 -0.27 -5.68 -9.37
CA THR A 131 0.87 -6.59 -9.25
C THR A 131 1.44 -6.58 -7.83
N PRO A 132 2.17 -7.65 -7.43
CA PRO A 132 2.88 -7.66 -6.14
C PRO A 132 3.82 -6.46 -6.01
N GLU A 133 4.52 -6.09 -7.09
CA GLU A 133 5.50 -5.01 -7.12
C GLU A 133 4.84 -3.64 -6.99
N SER A 134 3.73 -3.39 -7.69
CA SER A 134 3.01 -2.12 -7.58
C SER A 134 2.45 -1.92 -6.17
N TRP A 135 1.98 -3.02 -5.54
CA TRP A 135 1.49 -3.03 -4.17
C TRP A 135 2.62 -2.78 -3.15
N ALA A 136 3.76 -3.45 -3.35
CA ALA A 136 4.95 -3.28 -2.52
C ALA A 136 5.52 -1.85 -2.61
N ARG A 137 5.65 -1.31 -3.82
CA ARG A 137 6.10 0.08 -4.04
C ARG A 137 5.12 1.10 -3.45
N ALA A 138 3.81 0.86 -3.55
CA ALA A 138 2.81 1.69 -2.90
C ALA A 138 2.96 1.69 -1.37
N ARG A 139 3.29 0.52 -0.78
CA ARG A 139 3.61 0.41 0.65
C ARG A 139 4.88 1.18 0.98
N LEU A 140 5.97 1.00 0.24
CA LEU A 140 7.23 1.73 0.44
C LEU A 140 7.03 3.25 0.36
N ALA A 141 6.31 3.73 -0.65
CA ALA A 141 5.96 5.14 -0.77
C ALA A 141 5.11 5.63 0.42
N SER A 142 4.12 4.84 0.85
CA SER A 142 3.28 5.18 2.01
C SER A 142 4.10 5.25 3.29
N VAL A 143 5.05 4.32 3.46
CA VAL A 143 6.00 4.31 4.57
C VAL A 143 6.81 5.61 4.49
N ILE A 144 7.60 5.86 3.44
CA ILE A 144 8.43 7.07 3.28
C ILE A 144 7.64 8.37 3.54
N MET A 145 6.43 8.48 2.99
CA MET A 145 5.58 9.67 3.10
C MET A 145 4.85 9.83 4.44
N GLY A 146 5.08 8.94 5.42
CA GLY A 146 4.43 9.01 6.75
C GLY A 146 2.95 8.60 6.75
N GLY A 147 2.52 7.84 5.74
CA GLY A 147 1.16 7.32 5.61
C GLY A 147 0.84 6.16 6.56
N LYS A 148 -0.33 5.53 6.38
CA LYS A 148 -0.80 4.45 7.28
C LYS A 148 0.16 3.26 7.37
N ALA A 149 0.88 2.95 6.29
CA ALA A 149 1.87 1.87 6.31
C ALA A 149 3.08 2.18 7.22
N ARG A 150 3.45 3.47 7.38
CA ARG A 150 4.51 3.90 8.31
C ARG A 150 4.24 3.42 9.73
N LYS A 151 3.00 3.51 10.19
CA LYS A 151 2.61 3.08 11.56
C LYS A 151 2.87 1.59 11.78
N VAL A 152 2.60 0.76 10.76
CA VAL A 152 2.81 -0.69 10.82
C VAL A 152 4.29 -1.04 10.70
N ASP A 153 5.05 -0.29 9.90
CA ASP A 153 6.47 -0.52 9.64
C ASP A 153 7.38 0.47 10.39
N GLN A 154 6.91 1.01 11.51
CA GLN A 154 7.60 2.07 12.26
C GLN A 154 8.99 1.59 12.73
N LYS A 155 9.08 0.38 13.27
CA LYS A 155 10.35 -0.24 13.68
C LYS A 155 11.35 -0.36 12.51
N ILE A 156 10.88 -0.70 11.31
CA ILE A 156 11.74 -0.81 10.12
C ILE A 156 12.19 0.60 9.70
N TRP A 157 11.30 1.58 9.74
CA TRP A 157 11.65 2.96 9.44
C TRP A 157 12.71 3.50 10.39
N ASP A 158 12.48 3.39 11.70
CA ASP A 158 13.38 3.97 12.68
C ASP A 158 14.78 3.34 12.62
N LYS A 159 14.86 2.03 12.32
CA LYS A 159 16.12 1.31 12.14
C LYS A 159 16.87 1.66 10.85
N TYR A 160 16.17 1.92 9.75
CA TYR A 160 16.79 1.98 8.41
C TYR A 160 16.66 3.33 7.70
N LYS A 161 15.93 4.30 8.25
CA LYS A 161 15.87 5.67 7.70
C LYS A 161 17.27 6.25 7.67
N LYS A 162 17.58 6.95 6.59
CA LYS A 162 18.80 7.75 6.50
C LYS A 162 18.51 9.12 7.09
N THR A 163 19.47 9.63 7.85
CA THR A 163 19.46 10.96 8.47
C THR A 163 20.03 11.96 7.48
#